data_AF-A0A453H4N7-F1
#
_entry.id   AF-A0A453H4N7-F1
#
_cell.length_a   1.000
_cell.length_b   1.000
_cell.length_c   1.000
_cell.angle_alpha   90.00
_cell.angle_beta   90.00
_cell.angle_gamma   90.00
#
_symmetry.space_group_name_H-M   'P 1'
#
loop_
_entity.id
_entity.type
_entity.pdbx_description
1 polymer ?
#
loop_
_entity_poly.entity_id
_entity_poly.type
_entity_poly.pdbx_seq_one_letter_code
_entity_poly.pdbx_strand_id
1 'polypeptide(L)'
;EASRISTLHSGQRRREGRRRERAMQALARAARGLWPAAGRGQVQLQPARGIVVQVRDGNLERALQVMERKMRSSGIERLIKRRTEHHVKNSEKRVLARKALMARVRSQELGKSLRDILIKKIRGSVRASLRGQHFSNIRRYYRGVTTPFLMGAPC
;
A
#
# COMPACT_ATOMS: atom_id res chain seq x y z
N GLU A 1 -54.43 26.19 2.73
CA GLU A 1 -53.66 25.05 3.30
C GLU A 1 -52.15 25.08 3.01
N ALA A 2 -51.63 25.96 2.13
CA ALA A 2 -50.21 25.99 1.75
C ALA A 2 -49.22 26.51 2.83
N SER A 3 -49.65 27.31 3.82
CA SER A 3 -48.73 27.84 4.86
C SER A 3 -48.31 26.84 5.93
N ARG A 4 -48.97 25.67 6.06
CA ARG A 4 -48.61 24.67 7.09
C ARG A 4 -47.51 23.70 6.64
N ILE A 5 -47.25 23.57 5.35
CA ILE A 5 -46.28 22.61 4.79
C ILE A 5 -44.85 23.18 4.75
N SER A 6 -44.70 24.50 4.64
CA SER A 6 -43.41 25.19 4.58
C SER A 6 -42.69 25.30 5.94
N THR A 7 -43.43 25.28 7.05
CA THR A 7 -42.86 25.31 8.42
C THR A 7 -42.30 23.96 8.86
N LEU A 8 -42.84 22.85 8.36
CA LEU A 8 -42.35 21.49 8.66
C LEU A 8 -41.01 21.19 7.97
N HIS A 9 -40.83 21.65 6.73
CA HIS A 9 -39.58 21.46 5.98
C HIS A 9 -38.40 22.28 6.51
N SER A 10 -38.64 23.48 7.06
CA SER A 10 -37.60 24.30 7.69
C SER A 10 -37.17 23.75 9.06
N GLY A 11 -38.11 23.13 9.81
CA GLY A 11 -37.83 22.45 11.08
C GLY A 11 -36.99 21.18 10.93
N GLN A 12 -37.22 20.39 9.88
CA GLN A 12 -36.45 19.16 9.61
C GLN A 12 -34.98 19.46 9.24
N ARG A 13 -34.72 20.48 8.40
CA ARG A 13 -33.34 20.88 8.06
C ARG A 13 -32.52 21.37 9.26
N ARG A 14 -33.14 22.08 10.21
CA ARG A 14 -32.47 22.52 11.45
C ARG A 14 -32.18 21.38 12.44
N ARG A 15 -32.96 20.28 12.41
CA ARG A 15 -32.72 19.10 13.25
C ARG A 15 -31.62 18.20 12.67
N GLU A 16 -31.57 18.06 11.34
CA GLU A 16 -30.48 17.35 10.68
C GLU A 16 -29.14 18.08 10.80
N GLY A 17 -29.13 19.41 10.66
CA GLY A 17 -27.91 20.22 10.81
C GLY A 17 -27.24 20.02 12.17
N ARG A 18 -28.03 20.07 13.26
CA ARG A 18 -27.52 19.84 14.62
C ARG A 18 -27.05 18.41 14.88
N ARG A 19 -27.65 17.40 14.23
CA ARG A 19 -27.15 16.01 14.30
C ARG A 19 -25.81 15.87 13.59
N ARG A 20 -25.65 16.50 12.42
CA ARG A 20 -24.39 16.49 11.65
C ARG A 20 -23.27 17.24 12.37
N GLU A 21 -23.57 18.38 12.99
CA GLU A 21 -22.61 19.14 13.81
C GLU A 21 -22.14 18.33 15.03
N ARG A 22 -23.06 17.65 15.73
CA ARG A 22 -22.72 16.77 16.86
C ARG A 22 -21.86 15.58 16.42
N ALA A 23 -22.17 14.97 15.28
CA ALA A 23 -21.37 13.89 14.70
C ALA A 23 -19.97 14.37 14.29
N MET A 24 -19.85 15.55 13.66
CA MET A 24 -18.55 16.15 13.34
C MET A 24 -17.75 16.52 14.59
N GLN A 25 -18.38 17.06 15.63
CA GLN A 25 -17.70 17.38 16.90
C GLN A 25 -17.24 16.11 17.65
N ALA A 26 -18.01 15.03 17.60
CA ALA A 26 -17.59 13.74 18.17
C ALA A 26 -16.38 13.17 17.40
N LEU A 27 -16.40 13.24 16.07
CA LEU A 27 -15.28 12.81 15.23
C LEU A 27 -14.02 13.65 15.48
N ALA A 28 -14.16 14.98 15.60
CA ALA A 28 -13.05 15.88 15.92
C ALA A 28 -12.48 15.65 17.32
N ARG A 29 -13.32 15.30 18.31
CA ARG A 29 -12.88 14.90 19.66
C ARG A 29 -12.11 13.57 19.64
N ALA A 30 -12.58 12.57 18.89
CA ALA A 30 -11.89 11.30 18.74
C ALA A 30 -10.53 11.44 18.04
N ALA A 31 -10.42 12.37 17.08
CA ALA A 31 -9.18 12.62 16.37
C ALA A 31 -8.09 13.32 17.23
N ARG A 32 -8.47 14.04 18.30
CA ARG A 32 -7.51 14.75 19.17
C ARG A 32 -6.59 13.84 20.00
N GLY A 33 -6.92 12.54 20.10
CA GLY A 33 -6.10 11.55 20.81
C GLY A 33 -5.09 10.79 19.93
N LEU A 34 -5.03 11.07 18.62
CA LEU A 34 -4.19 10.31 17.68
C LEU A 34 -2.81 10.94 17.38
N TRP A 35 -2.36 11.90 18.20
CA TRP A 35 -0.99 12.39 18.12
C TRP A 35 -0.11 11.73 19.20
N PRO A 36 0.98 11.05 18.82
CA PRO A 36 1.89 10.50 19.82
C PRO A 36 2.55 11.65 20.57
N ALA A 37 2.34 11.70 21.88
CA ALA A 37 3.11 12.51 22.80
C ALA A 37 4.54 11.92 22.88
N ALA A 38 5.37 12.27 21.91
CA ALA A 38 6.77 11.88 21.86
C ALA A 38 7.58 12.77 22.82
N GLY A 39 8.08 12.13 23.88
CA GLY A 39 9.39 12.35 24.52
C GLY A 39 9.95 13.77 24.62
N ARG A 40 10.06 14.26 25.86
CA ARG A 40 10.96 15.34 26.25
C ARG A 40 12.40 14.99 25.88
N GLY A 41 13.10 15.92 25.23
CA GLY A 41 14.52 15.79 24.87
C GLY A 41 14.80 15.91 23.38
N GLN A 42 14.36 17.00 22.75
CA GLN A 42 14.79 17.32 21.39
C GLN A 42 15.64 18.58 21.44
N VAL A 43 16.96 18.40 21.31
CA VAL A 43 17.85 19.45 20.80
C VAL A 43 17.16 19.96 19.53
N GLN A 44 16.77 21.23 19.57
CA GLN A 44 16.07 21.89 18.49
C GLN A 44 17.05 22.14 17.34
N LEU A 45 17.49 21.06 16.69
CA LEU A 45 18.07 21.13 15.36
C LEU A 45 16.97 21.72 14.49
N GLN A 46 17.11 23.01 14.18
CA GLN A 46 16.30 23.63 13.15
C GLN A 46 16.24 22.64 11.97
N PRO A 47 15.05 22.30 11.44
CA PRO A 47 14.98 21.45 10.28
C PRO A 47 15.78 22.16 9.18
N ALA A 48 16.97 21.62 8.88
CA ALA A 48 17.82 22.13 7.83
C ALA A 48 16.95 22.20 6.56
N ARG A 49 16.74 23.42 6.05
CA ARG A 49 15.89 23.63 4.89
C ARG A 49 16.60 23.01 3.68
N GLY A 50 16.08 21.90 3.15
CA GLY A 50 16.57 21.25 1.93
C GLY A 50 17.04 19.80 2.11
N ILE A 51 17.49 19.18 1.02
CA ILE A 51 18.00 17.81 1.03
C ILE A 51 19.47 17.85 1.43
N VAL A 52 19.74 17.63 2.71
CA VAL A 52 21.10 17.53 3.25
C VAL A 52 21.45 16.08 3.59
N VAL A 53 22.70 15.70 3.32
CA VAL A 53 23.26 14.39 3.66
C VAL A 53 24.67 14.61 4.20
N GLN A 54 24.95 14.05 5.37
CA GLN A 54 26.31 14.02 5.92
C GLN A 54 27.07 12.85 5.27
N VAL A 55 28.31 13.11 4.85
CA VAL A 55 29.23 12.07 4.39
C VAL A 55 29.87 11.45 5.62
N ARG A 56 29.67 10.14 5.82
CA ARG A 56 30.30 9.37 6.90
C ARG A 56 31.44 8.53 6.34
N ASP A 57 32.48 8.34 7.13
CA ASP A 57 33.56 7.39 6.86
C ASP A 57 34.27 7.61 5.51
N GLY A 58 34.33 8.87 5.04
CA GLY A 58 34.92 9.22 3.74
C GLY A 58 34.16 8.68 2.51
N ASN A 59 32.98 8.06 2.68
CA ASN A 59 32.28 7.38 1.59
C ASN A 59 31.30 8.33 0.87
N LEU A 60 31.82 9.05 -0.12
CA LEU A 60 31.05 10.00 -0.93
C LEU A 60 30.01 9.31 -1.81
N GLU A 61 30.34 8.18 -2.44
CA GLU A 61 29.42 7.46 -3.33
C GLU A 61 28.14 7.04 -2.60
N ARG A 62 28.29 6.53 -1.37
CA ARG A 62 27.15 6.15 -0.55
C ARG A 62 26.31 7.37 -0.17
N ALA A 63 26.95 8.49 0.17
CA ALA A 63 26.24 9.73 0.48
C ALA A 63 25.47 10.27 -0.73
N LEU A 64 26.05 10.21 -1.94
CA LEU A 64 25.39 10.60 -3.18
C LEU A 64 24.19 9.70 -3.51
N GLN A 65 24.31 8.38 -3.34
CA GLN A 65 23.16 7.47 -3.51
C GLN A 65 22.02 7.78 -2.53
N VAL A 66 22.36 8.10 -1.28
CA VAL A 66 21.38 8.49 -0.26
C VAL A 66 20.72 9.83 -0.63
N MET A 67 21.52 10.80 -1.08
CA MET A 67 21.02 12.10 -1.55
C MET A 67 20.08 11.93 -2.74
N GLU A 68 20.46 11.13 -3.73
CA GLU A 68 19.63 10.84 -4.89
C GLU A 68 18.30 10.20 -4.47
N ARG A 69 18.32 9.18 -3.60
CA ARG A 69 17.09 8.56 -3.07
C ARG A 69 16.20 9.56 -2.34
N LYS A 70 16.77 10.46 -1.53
CA LYS A 70 16.03 11.55 -0.87
C LYS A 70 15.45 12.54 -1.89
N MET A 71 16.16 12.83 -2.97
CA MET A 71 15.71 13.69 -4.07
C MET A 71 14.59 13.06 -4.92
N ARG A 72 14.68 11.76 -5.19
CA ARG A 72 13.65 11.01 -5.93
C ARG A 72 12.36 10.88 -5.12
N SER A 73 12.48 10.56 -3.82
CA SER A 73 11.33 10.33 -2.93
C SER A 73 10.59 11.61 -2.55
N SER A 74 11.31 12.71 -2.30
CA SER A 74 10.71 14.05 -2.12
C SER A 74 9.99 14.56 -3.37
N GLY A 75 10.25 13.96 -4.53
CA GLY A 75 9.64 14.35 -5.79
C GLY A 75 10.29 15.58 -6.44
N ILE A 76 11.33 16.17 -5.83
CA ILE A 76 12.09 17.29 -6.39
C ILE A 76 12.64 16.95 -7.77
N GLU A 77 13.17 15.74 -7.97
CA GLU A 77 13.69 15.33 -9.28
C GLU A 77 12.62 15.41 -10.37
N ARG A 78 11.38 14.99 -10.06
CA ARG A 78 10.27 15.05 -11.01
C ARG A 78 9.84 16.49 -11.27
N LEU A 79 9.89 17.37 -10.26
CA LEU A 79 9.58 18.78 -10.42
C LEU A 79 10.61 19.50 -11.28
N ILE A 80 11.90 19.20 -11.09
CA ILE A 80 12.98 19.74 -11.91
C ILE A 80 12.85 19.27 -13.36
N LYS A 81 12.69 17.95 -13.59
CA LYS A 81 12.56 17.39 -14.95
C LYS A 81 11.28 17.81 -15.68
N ARG A 82 10.20 18.07 -14.95
CA ARG A 82 8.91 18.51 -15.52
C ARG A 82 8.81 20.02 -15.69
N ARG A 83 9.82 20.78 -15.25
CA ARG A 83 9.82 22.23 -15.41
C ARG A 83 9.83 22.52 -16.91
N THR A 84 8.71 22.99 -17.42
CA THR A 84 8.59 23.39 -18.82
C THR A 84 9.23 24.77 -18.97
N GLU A 85 10.18 24.90 -19.89
CA GLU A 85 10.75 26.20 -20.27
C GLU A 85 9.71 27.08 -20.99
N HIS A 86 8.68 26.45 -21.57
CA HIS A 86 7.61 27.11 -22.31
C HIS A 86 6.27 27.06 -21.57
N HIS A 87 5.43 28.07 -21.83
CA HIS A 87 4.07 28.14 -21.29
C HIS A 87 3.14 27.14 -21.98
N VAL A 88 2.56 26.22 -21.20
CA VAL A 88 1.50 25.31 -21.65
C VAL A 88 0.14 25.91 -21.31
N LYS A 89 -0.75 25.99 -22.30
CA LYS A 89 -2.12 26.52 -22.12
C LYS A 89 -2.96 25.60 -21.23
N ASN A 90 -4.02 26.14 -20.61
CA ASN A 90 -4.88 25.38 -19.70
C ASN A 90 -5.63 24.22 -20.38
N SER A 91 -6.00 24.36 -21.65
CA SER A 91 -6.60 23.28 -22.45
C SER A 91 -5.64 22.08 -22.57
N GLU A 92 -4.39 22.33 -22.93
CA GLU A 92 -3.34 21.31 -23.06
C GLU A 92 -3.00 20.67 -21.71
N LYS A 93 -2.90 21.46 -20.64
CA LYS A 93 -2.70 20.93 -19.27
C LYS A 93 -3.77 19.91 -18.90
N ARG A 94 -5.04 20.18 -19.23
CA ARG A 94 -6.16 19.24 -18.97
C ARG A 94 -6.01 17.95 -19.75
N VAL A 95 -5.60 18.03 -21.02
CA VAL A 95 -5.37 16.83 -21.86
C VAL A 95 -4.21 15.99 -21.31
N LEU A 96 -3.09 16.63 -20.93
CA LEU A 96 -1.92 15.93 -20.35
C LEU A 96 -2.27 15.25 -19.03
N ALA A 97 -3.01 15.93 -18.15
CA ALA A 97 -3.47 15.35 -16.89
C ALA A 97 -4.38 14.13 -17.12
N ARG A 98 -5.31 14.20 -18.08
CA ARG A 98 -6.19 13.08 -18.45
C ARG A 98 -5.41 11.89 -19.00
N LYS A 99 -4.45 12.12 -19.89
CA LYS A 99 -3.57 11.07 -20.44
C LYS A 99 -2.75 10.40 -19.34
N ALA A 100 -2.18 11.19 -18.42
CA ALA A 100 -1.41 10.67 -17.29
C ALA A 100 -2.28 9.85 -16.32
N LEU A 101 -3.54 10.27 -16.10
CA LEU A 101 -4.50 9.51 -15.29
C LEU A 101 -4.83 8.16 -15.94
N MET A 102 -5.17 8.15 -17.23
CA MET A 102 -5.48 6.91 -17.96
C MET A 102 -4.29 5.94 -17.96
N ALA A 103 -3.07 6.44 -18.16
CA ALA A 103 -1.86 5.62 -18.08
C ALA A 103 -1.68 4.99 -16.69
N ARG A 104 -1.90 5.75 -15.62
CA ARG A 104 -1.82 5.26 -14.23
C ARG A 104 -2.86 4.18 -13.95
N VAL A 105 -4.11 4.40 -14.34
CA VAL A 105 -5.19 3.43 -14.15
C VAL A 105 -4.86 2.12 -14.89
N ARG A 106 -4.44 2.22 -16.16
CA ARG A 106 -4.04 1.06 -16.96
C ARG A 106 -2.91 0.27 -16.30
N SER A 107 -1.86 0.94 -15.82
CA SER A 107 -0.74 0.26 -15.13
C SER A 107 -1.16 -0.39 -13.81
N GLN A 108 -2.11 0.20 -13.07
CA GLN A 108 -2.62 -0.41 -11.84
C GLN A 108 -3.46 -1.66 -12.11
N GLU A 109 -4.32 -1.63 -13.12
CA GLU A 109 -5.11 -2.78 -13.54
C GLU A 109 -4.21 -3.93 -13.99
N LEU A 110 -3.20 -3.64 -14.83
CA LEU A 110 -2.20 -4.63 -15.23
C LEU A 110 -1.44 -5.19 -14.02
N GLY A 111 -1.05 -4.34 -13.07
CA GLY A 111 -0.38 -4.79 -11.84
C GLY A 111 -1.22 -5.72 -10.98
N LYS A 112 -2.54 -5.49 -10.90
CA LYS A 112 -3.48 -6.39 -10.20
C LYS A 112 -3.58 -7.74 -10.93
N SER A 113 -3.78 -7.71 -12.24
CA SER A 113 -3.84 -8.93 -13.08
C SER A 113 -2.58 -9.77 -12.95
N LEU A 114 -1.40 -9.15 -12.97
CA LEU A 114 -0.11 -9.85 -12.80
C LEU A 114 0.02 -10.45 -11.39
N ARG A 115 -0.40 -9.73 -10.34
CA ARG A 115 -0.42 -10.26 -8.97
C ARG A 115 -1.36 -11.46 -8.84
N ASP A 116 -2.53 -11.40 -9.46
CA ASP A 116 -3.51 -12.49 -9.45
C ASP A 116 -2.97 -13.73 -10.18
N ILE A 117 -2.31 -13.54 -11.32
CA ILE A 117 -1.62 -14.61 -12.06
C ILE A 117 -0.52 -15.23 -11.18
N LEU A 118 0.30 -14.41 -10.53
CA LEU A 118 1.37 -14.89 -9.66
C LEU A 118 0.82 -15.73 -8.50
N ILE A 119 -0.25 -15.25 -7.85
CA ILE A 119 -0.92 -15.99 -6.77
C ILE A 119 -1.49 -17.30 -7.29
N LYS A 120 -2.17 -17.31 -8.44
CA LYS A 120 -2.70 -18.53 -9.06
C LYS A 120 -1.59 -19.54 -9.36
N LYS A 121 -0.43 -19.07 -9.88
CA LYS A 121 0.75 -19.92 -10.13
C LYS A 121 1.29 -20.54 -8.85
N ILE A 122 1.51 -19.74 -7.80
CA ILE A 122 2.02 -20.24 -6.52
C ILE A 122 1.04 -21.27 -5.92
N ARG A 123 -0.27 -20.97 -5.90
CA ARG A 123 -1.30 -21.89 -5.38
C ARG A 123 -1.38 -23.19 -6.19
N GLY A 124 -1.24 -23.12 -7.51
CA GLY A 124 -1.19 -24.29 -8.41
C GLY A 124 0.05 -25.15 -8.18
N SER A 125 1.23 -24.53 -8.03
CA SER A 125 2.50 -25.21 -7.76
C SER A 125 2.53 -25.89 -6.40
N VAL A 126 1.99 -25.25 -5.35
CA VAL A 126 1.87 -25.87 -4.02
C VAL A 126 0.94 -27.09 -4.06
N ARG A 127 -0.19 -27.00 -4.77
CA ARG A 127 -1.11 -28.15 -4.96
C ARG A 127 -0.49 -29.28 -5.78
N ALA A 128 0.30 -28.97 -6.82
CA ALA A 128 1.01 -29.96 -7.60
C ALA A 128 2.12 -30.64 -6.78
N SER A 129 2.85 -29.88 -5.96
CA SER A 129 3.85 -30.43 -5.04
C SER A 129 3.22 -31.36 -4.00
N LEU A 130 2.09 -30.97 -3.38
CA LEU A 130 1.38 -31.83 -2.43
C LEU A 130 0.88 -33.13 -3.06
N ARG A 131 0.36 -33.09 -4.29
CA ARG A 131 -0.03 -34.31 -5.02
C ARG A 131 1.18 -35.17 -5.38
N GLY A 132 2.29 -34.57 -5.81
CA GLY A 132 3.55 -35.27 -6.07
C GLY A 132 4.13 -35.93 -4.81
N GLN A 133 4.07 -35.25 -3.66
CA GLN A 133 4.46 -35.78 -2.35
C GLN A 133 3.53 -36.90 -1.87
N HIS A 134 2.22 -36.80 -2.12
CA HIS A 134 1.26 -37.84 -1.75
C HIS A 134 1.47 -39.14 -2.55
N PHE A 135 1.71 -39.05 -3.87
CA PHE A 135 2.02 -40.23 -4.70
C PHE A 135 3.38 -40.86 -4.36
N SER A 136 4.39 -40.05 -4.02
CA SER A 136 5.70 -40.57 -3.60
C SER A 136 5.68 -41.19 -2.20
N ASN A 137 4.87 -40.65 -1.27
CA ASN A 137 4.65 -41.26 0.05
C ASN A 137 3.90 -42.60 -0.03
N ILE A 138 2.90 -42.73 -0.91
CA ILE A 138 2.19 -44.00 -1.15
C ILE A 138 3.16 -45.06 -1.70
N ARG A 139 4.01 -44.74 -2.69
CA ARG A 139 5.02 -45.69 -3.20
C ARG A 139 6.02 -46.12 -2.14
N ARG A 140 6.35 -45.26 -1.17
CA ARG A 140 7.26 -45.60 -0.07
C ARG A 140 6.61 -46.57 0.93
N TYR A 141 5.30 -46.45 1.15
CA TYR A 141 4.54 -47.33 2.06
C TYR A 141 4.36 -48.77 1.55
N TYR A 142 4.27 -48.99 0.23
CA TYR A 142 4.06 -50.33 -0.33
C TYR A 142 5.33 -51.02 -0.86
N ARG A 143 6.50 -50.38 -0.83
CA ARG A 143 7.79 -51.00 -1.23
C ARG A 143 8.54 -51.68 -0.08
N GLY A 144 7.98 -51.66 1.13
CA GLY A 144 8.53 -52.32 2.33
C GLY A 144 7.75 -53.56 2.77
N VAL A 145 6.72 -53.98 2.02
CA VAL A 145 5.88 -55.14 2.36
C VAL A 145 6.25 -56.33 1.47
N THR A 146 7.52 -56.72 1.49
CA THR A 146 7.93 -58.09 1.17
C THR A 146 8.28 -58.76 2.49
N THR A 147 7.30 -59.54 2.94
CA THR A 147 7.20 -60.36 4.14
C THR A 147 8.42 -61.26 4.41
N PRO A 148 8.86 -61.40 5.67
CA PRO A 148 9.35 -62.65 6.20
C PRO A 148 8.28 -63.23 7.15
N PHE A 149 7.47 -64.15 6.62
CA PHE A 149 6.66 -65.12 7.36
C PHE A 149 7.34 -66.47 7.00
N LEU A 150 7.89 -67.32 7.87
CA LEU A 150 7.52 -67.81 9.20
C LEU A 150 8.80 -68.27 9.93
N MET A 151 9.01 -68.01 11.23
CA MET A 151 8.72 -68.94 12.36
C MET A 151 9.21 -70.38 12.08
N GLY A 152 10.36 -70.82 12.61
CA GLY A 152 10.50 -71.46 13.94
C GLY A 152 10.34 -72.98 13.80
N ALA A 153 11.32 -73.84 14.12
CA ALA A 153 11.63 -74.28 15.48
C ALA A 153 12.91 -75.18 15.52
N PRO A 154 13.49 -75.41 16.71
CA PRO A 154 14.75 -76.13 16.93
C PRO A 154 14.57 -77.64 17.18
N CYS A 155 15.56 -78.43 16.71
CA CYS A 155 16.22 -79.59 17.31
C CYS A 155 17.18 -80.18 16.26
#